data_AF-A0A8X6UBA0-F1
#
_entry.id   AF-A0A8X6UBA0-F1
#
_cell.length_a   1.000
_cell.length_b   1.000
_cell.length_c   1.000
_cell.angle_alpha   90.00
_cell.angle_beta   90.00
_cell.angle_gamma   90.00
#
_symmetry.space_group_name_H-M   'P 1'
#
loop_
_entity.id
_entity.type
_entity.pdbx_description
1 polymer ?
#
loop_
_entity_poly.entity_id
_entity_poly.type
_entity_poly.pdbx_seq_one_letter_code
_entity_poly.pdbx_strand_id
1 'polypeptide(L)'
;MNPLVGQTRLMNVPQHSTLSQSDQEKVYQWISELSRPDTRENALLELSKKREAVPELAPMLWHSFGTITALLQEIINIYPAINPPTLTAHQSNRVCNALALLQCVASHPETRSAFLQANTPLYLYPFLHTVSKTRPFEYLRLTSLGVIGALVKTDEQEVINFLLSTEIIPLCLRIMEAGSELSKTVATFILQKILLDETGLNYICQTYERFSHVAMILGKMVISLSKEQSARLLKHVIRCYLRLSDNPRAREALRQCLPDQLKDNTFAMCLKEDKSTKHWLSQLLKNLESAPVTEERLTYPMQ
;
A
#
# COMPACT_ATOMS: atom_id res chain seq x y z
N MET A 1 -59.63 16.23 20.89
CA MET A 1 -58.80 16.08 22.10
C MET A 1 -57.77 15.00 21.83
N ASN A 2 -56.49 15.40 21.85
CA ASN A 2 -55.33 14.51 21.89
C ASN A 2 -55.31 13.77 23.25
N PRO A 3 -54.65 12.59 23.35
CA PRO A 3 -53.24 12.66 23.75
C PRO A 3 -52.32 11.63 23.06
N LEU A 4 -51.26 12.18 22.47
CA LEU A 4 -49.85 11.80 22.55
C LEU A 4 -49.49 10.54 23.37
N VAL A 5 -48.92 9.53 22.71
CA VAL A 5 -47.80 8.74 23.24
C VAL A 5 -46.79 8.53 22.11
N GLY A 6 -45.59 9.06 22.30
CA GLY A 6 -44.50 9.06 21.31
C GLY A 6 -43.88 7.67 21.13
N GLN A 7 -43.87 7.19 19.89
CA GLN A 7 -42.94 6.16 19.46
C GLN A 7 -41.58 6.81 19.17
N THR A 8 -40.72 6.85 20.19
CA THR A 8 -39.29 7.11 19.99
C THR A 8 -38.70 5.86 19.34
N ARG A 9 -38.54 5.87 18.01
CA ARG A 9 -37.66 4.92 17.31
C ARG A 9 -36.24 5.16 17.83
N LEU A 10 -35.79 4.30 18.74
CA LEU A 10 -34.38 4.18 19.09
C LEU A 10 -33.62 3.86 17.81
N MET A 11 -32.76 4.79 17.40
CA MET A 11 -31.79 4.56 16.32
C MET A 11 -30.92 3.38 16.75
N ASN A 12 -30.96 2.31 15.95
CA ASN A 12 -30.13 1.14 16.15
C ASN A 12 -28.68 1.53 15.82
N VAL A 13 -27.92 1.91 16.85
CA VAL A 13 -26.47 2.06 16.77
C VAL A 13 -25.90 0.68 16.42
N PRO A 14 -24.95 0.54 15.49
CA PRO A 14 -24.33 -0.75 15.20
C PRO A 14 -23.70 -1.28 16.49
N GLN A 15 -24.17 -2.43 16.96
CA GLN A 15 -23.52 -3.15 18.06
C GLN A 15 -22.13 -3.56 17.58
N HIS A 16 -21.10 -2.86 18.04
CA HIS A 16 -19.75 -3.42 18.08
C HIS A 16 -19.84 -4.73 18.88
N SER A 17 -19.48 -5.85 18.27
CA SER A 17 -19.41 -7.14 18.96
C SER A 17 -18.39 -7.03 20.09
N THR A 18 -18.87 -6.82 21.31
CA THR A 18 -18.06 -6.87 22.53
C THR A 18 -17.50 -8.27 22.67
N LEU A 19 -16.16 -8.40 22.65
CA LEU A 19 -15.46 -9.63 22.97
C LEU A 19 -15.90 -10.15 24.34
N SER A 20 -15.95 -11.47 24.51
CA SER A 20 -16.20 -12.05 25.82
C SER A 20 -15.05 -11.69 26.78
N GLN A 21 -15.35 -11.52 28.07
CA GLN A 21 -14.32 -11.21 29.08
C GLN A 21 -13.18 -12.24 29.07
N SER A 22 -13.50 -13.53 28.88
CA SER A 22 -12.50 -14.59 28.77
C SER A 22 -11.60 -14.45 27.53
N ASP A 23 -12.10 -13.92 26.42
CA ASP A 23 -11.29 -13.71 25.21
C ASP A 23 -10.37 -12.49 25.37
N GLN A 24 -10.84 -11.46 26.07
CA GLN A 24 -10.07 -10.26 26.35
C GLN A 24 -8.89 -10.55 27.29
N GLU A 25 -9.10 -11.36 28.34
CA GLU A 25 -8.02 -11.82 29.23
C GLU A 25 -6.92 -12.57 28.48
N LYS A 26 -7.29 -13.46 27.55
CA LYS A 26 -6.32 -14.19 26.72
C LYS A 26 -5.50 -13.26 25.84
N VAL A 27 -6.10 -12.22 25.28
CA VAL A 27 -5.38 -11.21 24.49
C VAL A 27 -4.33 -10.51 25.34
N TYR A 28 -4.68 -10.07 26.55
CA TYR A 28 -3.70 -9.45 27.46
C TYR A 28 -2.58 -10.41 27.85
N GLN A 29 -2.92 -11.68 28.12
CA GLN A 29 -1.93 -12.71 28.41
C GLN A 29 -0.94 -12.87 27.24
N TRP A 30 -1.44 -13.04 26.01
CA TRP A 30 -0.56 -13.18 24.84
C TRP A 30 0.31 -11.94 24.60
N ILE A 31 -0.23 -10.73 24.80
CA ILE A 31 0.57 -9.50 24.71
C ILE A 31 1.72 -9.52 25.72
N SER A 32 1.44 -9.90 26.97
CA SER A 32 2.49 -10.05 27.99
C SER A 32 3.52 -11.11 27.62
N GLU A 33 3.08 -12.22 27.01
CA GLU A 33 3.93 -13.32 26.56
C GLU A 33 4.85 -12.96 25.37
N LEU A 34 4.57 -11.87 24.63
CA LEU A 34 5.46 -11.39 23.57
C LEU A 34 6.84 -10.95 24.09
N SER A 35 6.91 -10.51 25.35
CA SER A 35 8.17 -10.04 25.93
C SER A 35 9.18 -11.18 26.14
N ARG A 36 8.70 -12.42 26.36
CA ARG A 36 9.54 -13.58 26.70
C ARG A 36 9.86 -14.41 25.45
N PRO A 37 11.14 -14.68 25.13
CA PRO A 37 11.52 -15.43 23.92
C PRO A 37 10.83 -16.81 23.80
N ASP A 38 10.65 -17.52 24.90
CA ASP A 38 10.11 -18.89 24.93
C ASP A 38 8.62 -18.96 24.59
N THR A 39 7.85 -17.91 24.90
CA THR A 39 6.39 -17.87 24.67
C THR A 39 6.00 -17.01 23.48
N ARG A 40 6.90 -16.14 23.02
CA ARG A 40 6.65 -15.14 21.98
C ARG A 40 6.12 -15.74 20.69
N GLU A 41 6.65 -16.88 20.24
CA GLU A 41 6.25 -17.46 18.96
C GLU A 41 4.76 -17.87 18.95
N ASN A 42 4.30 -18.52 20.02
CA ASN A 42 2.89 -18.89 20.16
C ASN A 42 2.00 -17.65 20.28
N ALA A 43 2.43 -16.67 21.09
CA ALA A 43 1.71 -15.41 21.24
C ALA A 43 1.57 -14.64 19.91
N LEU A 44 2.62 -14.60 19.09
CA LEU A 44 2.58 -13.99 17.75
C LEU A 44 1.52 -14.65 16.86
N LEU A 45 1.48 -15.99 16.86
CA LEU A 45 0.53 -16.75 16.05
C LEU A 45 -0.92 -16.52 16.50
N GLU A 46 -1.18 -16.52 17.80
CA GLU A 46 -2.55 -16.35 18.30
C GLU A 46 -3.03 -14.90 18.15
N LEU A 47 -2.18 -13.91 18.44
CA LEU A 47 -2.52 -12.50 18.24
C LEU A 47 -2.72 -12.16 16.75
N SER A 48 -1.92 -12.72 15.83
CA SER A 48 -2.07 -12.44 14.40
C SER A 48 -3.42 -12.92 13.84
N LYS A 49 -3.99 -14.00 14.40
CA LYS A 49 -5.35 -14.49 14.08
C LYS A 49 -6.45 -13.59 14.65
N LYS A 50 -6.19 -12.89 15.76
CA LYS A 50 -7.18 -12.05 16.45
C LYS A 50 -7.25 -10.61 15.95
N ARG A 51 -6.37 -10.21 15.03
CA ARG A 51 -6.28 -8.84 14.49
C ARG A 51 -7.59 -8.24 13.98
N GLU A 52 -8.47 -9.05 13.38
CA GLU A 52 -9.74 -8.58 12.80
C GLU A 52 -10.87 -8.61 13.84
N ALA A 53 -10.74 -9.45 14.87
CA ALA A 53 -11.74 -9.64 15.91
C ALA A 53 -11.59 -8.65 17.07
N VAL A 54 -10.42 -8.02 17.23
CA VAL A 54 -10.10 -7.12 18.34
C VAL A 54 -9.74 -5.74 17.79
N PRO A 55 -10.70 -4.80 17.67
CA PRO A 55 -10.47 -3.46 17.14
C PRO A 55 -9.39 -2.68 17.91
N GLU A 56 -9.40 -2.81 19.24
CA GLU A 56 -8.49 -2.11 20.17
C GLU A 56 -7.10 -2.77 20.28
N LEU A 57 -6.80 -3.79 19.45
CA LEU A 57 -5.53 -4.50 19.55
C LEU A 57 -4.33 -3.58 19.28
N ALA A 58 -4.45 -2.64 18.36
CA ALA A 58 -3.35 -1.75 18.01
C ALA A 58 -2.92 -0.83 19.17
N PRO A 59 -3.82 -0.09 19.84
CA PRO A 59 -3.50 0.62 21.08
C PRO A 59 -2.93 -0.29 22.16
N MET A 60 -3.50 -1.48 22.38
CA MET A 60 -2.99 -2.43 23.38
C MET A 60 -1.55 -2.86 23.09
N LEU A 61 -1.21 -3.13 21.84
CA LEU A 61 0.15 -3.47 21.42
C LEU A 61 1.12 -2.30 21.56
N TRP A 62 0.69 -1.09 21.24
CA TRP A 62 1.55 0.09 21.25
C TRP A 62 1.88 0.56 22.67
N HIS A 63 0.89 0.55 23.57
CA HIS A 63 1.05 1.06 24.93
C HIS A 63 1.51 0.01 25.94
N SER A 64 1.58 -1.27 25.55
CA SER A 64 2.15 -2.31 26.42
C SER A 64 3.68 -2.25 26.43
N PHE A 65 4.24 -2.38 27.63
CA PHE A 65 5.68 -2.26 27.85
C PHE A 65 6.47 -3.30 27.05
N GLY A 66 7.42 -2.85 26.23
CA GLY A 66 8.35 -3.72 25.49
C GLY A 66 7.76 -4.46 24.29
N THR A 67 6.45 -4.35 24.02
CA THR A 67 5.79 -5.11 22.94
C THR A 67 6.31 -4.72 21.56
N ILE A 68 6.35 -3.42 21.23
CA ILE A 68 6.87 -2.96 19.93
C ILE A 68 8.35 -3.30 19.77
N THR A 69 9.14 -3.19 20.85
CA THR A 69 10.55 -3.62 20.86
C THR A 69 10.69 -5.11 20.56
N ALA A 70 9.84 -5.97 21.13
CA ALA A 70 9.83 -7.39 20.85
C ALA A 70 9.47 -7.69 19.38
N LEU A 71 8.49 -6.97 18.80
CA LEU A 71 8.14 -7.11 17.37
C LEU A 71 9.30 -6.67 16.46
N LEU A 72 9.98 -5.57 16.79
CA LEU A 72 11.18 -5.13 16.08
C LEU A 72 12.33 -6.13 16.19
N GLN A 73 12.51 -6.75 17.36
CA GLN A 73 13.51 -7.79 17.55
C GLN A 73 13.26 -8.99 16.62
N GLU A 74 12.00 -9.39 16.41
CA GLU A 74 11.65 -10.46 15.46
C GLU A 74 12.03 -10.09 14.01
N ILE A 75 11.94 -8.81 13.63
CA ILE A 75 12.39 -8.34 12.31
C ILE A 75 13.93 -8.40 12.21
N ILE A 76 14.63 -7.83 13.19
CA ILE A 76 16.09 -7.71 13.18
C ILE A 76 16.76 -9.10 13.18
N ASN A 77 16.20 -10.06 13.92
CA ASN A 77 16.69 -11.43 13.97
C ASN A 77 16.67 -12.16 12.62
N ILE A 78 15.89 -11.65 11.65
CA ILE A 78 15.82 -12.22 10.30
C ILE A 78 16.91 -11.66 9.38
N TYR A 79 17.47 -10.47 9.66
CA TYR A 79 18.46 -9.83 8.79
C TYR A 79 19.65 -10.73 8.40
N PRO A 80 20.24 -11.54 9.31
CA PRO A 80 21.31 -12.46 8.93
C PRO A 80 20.91 -13.52 7.89
N ALA A 81 19.62 -13.87 7.81
CA ALA A 81 19.09 -14.84 6.85
C ALA A 81 18.60 -14.20 5.53
N ILE A 82 18.69 -12.86 5.42
CA ILE A 82 18.34 -12.11 4.21
C ILE A 82 19.47 -12.13 3.20
N ASN A 83 20.72 -11.99 3.67
CA ASN A 83 21.91 -12.02 2.83
C ASN A 83 23.07 -12.72 3.58
N PRO A 84 23.47 -13.95 3.20
CA PRO A 84 22.97 -14.74 2.06
C PRO A 84 21.51 -15.21 2.25
N PRO A 85 20.77 -15.55 1.17
CA PRO A 85 19.34 -15.82 1.23
C PRO A 85 19.04 -17.23 1.78
N THR A 86 19.13 -17.40 3.09
CA THR A 86 18.97 -18.68 3.81
C THR A 86 17.67 -18.77 4.61
N LEU A 87 16.76 -17.80 4.45
CA LEU A 87 15.48 -17.74 5.14
C LEU A 87 14.63 -19.01 4.95
N THR A 88 14.29 -19.66 6.06
CA THR A 88 13.42 -20.84 6.07
C THR A 88 11.94 -20.48 6.09
N ALA A 89 11.08 -21.43 5.73
CA ALA A 89 9.62 -21.25 5.79
C ALA A 89 9.12 -20.96 7.21
N HIS A 90 9.69 -21.63 8.21
CA HIS A 90 9.33 -21.42 9.62
C HIS A 90 9.69 -20.00 10.09
N GLN A 91 10.93 -19.55 9.83
CA GLN A 91 11.36 -18.18 10.14
C GLN A 91 10.49 -17.13 9.45
N SER A 92 10.19 -17.33 8.16
CA SER A 92 9.30 -16.44 7.39
C SER A 92 7.90 -16.37 7.99
N ASN A 93 7.28 -17.50 8.32
CA ASN A 93 5.95 -17.51 8.94
C ASN A 93 5.94 -16.78 10.30
N ARG A 94 6.95 -17.03 11.14
CA ARG A 94 7.08 -16.40 12.46
C ARG A 94 7.20 -14.88 12.35
N VAL A 95 8.12 -14.36 11.53
CA VAL A 95 8.26 -12.91 11.37
C VAL A 95 7.05 -12.30 10.68
N CYS A 96 6.39 -13.00 9.75
CA CYS A 96 5.15 -12.52 9.12
C CYS A 96 4.00 -12.35 10.12
N ASN A 97 3.93 -13.16 11.18
CA ASN A 97 2.98 -12.92 12.27
C ASN A 97 3.28 -11.60 12.99
N ALA A 98 4.55 -11.29 13.25
CA ALA A 98 4.94 -10.00 13.83
C ALA A 98 4.63 -8.82 12.89
N LEU A 99 4.91 -8.98 11.59
CA LEU A 99 4.57 -7.98 10.57
C LEU A 99 3.06 -7.75 10.46
N ALA A 100 2.24 -8.80 10.63
CA ALA A 100 0.79 -8.67 10.66
C ALA A 100 0.30 -7.82 11.84
N LEU A 101 0.94 -7.96 13.02
CA LEU A 101 0.64 -7.10 14.18
C LEU A 101 1.09 -5.65 13.95
N LEU A 102 2.26 -5.45 13.34
CA LEU A 102 2.71 -4.10 12.95
C LEU A 102 1.80 -3.47 11.88
N GLN A 103 1.22 -4.28 10.99
CA GLN A 103 0.19 -3.84 10.06
C GLN A 103 -1.05 -3.31 10.80
N CYS A 104 -1.48 -3.98 11.89
CA CYS A 104 -2.57 -3.51 12.73
C CYS A 104 -2.26 -2.15 13.34
N VAL A 105 -1.06 -2.01 13.93
CA VAL A 105 -0.59 -0.74 14.50
C VAL A 105 -0.56 0.36 13.43
N ALA A 106 0.01 0.09 12.26
CA ALA A 106 0.04 1.04 11.15
C ALA A 106 -1.37 1.46 10.65
N SER A 107 -2.35 0.55 10.74
CA SER A 107 -3.71 0.79 10.27
C SER A 107 -4.58 1.59 11.25
N HIS A 108 -4.22 1.65 12.53
CA HIS A 108 -5.07 2.24 13.57
C HIS A 108 -4.81 3.75 13.73
N PRO A 109 -5.86 4.60 13.78
CA PRO A 109 -5.70 6.06 13.82
C PRO A 109 -4.90 6.57 15.03
N GLU A 110 -5.05 5.95 16.20
CA GLU A 110 -4.36 6.40 17.41
C GLU A 110 -2.85 6.12 17.43
N THR A 111 -2.41 5.06 16.75
CA THR A 111 -1.01 4.60 16.83
C THR A 111 -0.22 4.85 15.56
N ARG A 112 -0.87 5.14 14.43
CA ARG A 112 -0.24 5.36 13.12
C ARG A 112 0.81 6.49 13.14
N SER A 113 0.46 7.65 13.67
CA SER A 113 1.39 8.79 13.71
C SER A 113 2.63 8.44 14.55
N ALA A 114 2.43 7.83 15.72
CA ALA A 114 3.54 7.38 16.56
C ALA A 114 4.39 6.28 15.90
N PHE A 115 3.76 5.35 15.18
CA PHE A 115 4.42 4.30 14.39
C PHE A 115 5.33 4.88 13.31
N LEU A 116 4.87 5.95 12.64
CA LEU A 116 5.59 6.68 11.61
C LEU A 116 6.76 7.48 12.21
N GLN A 117 6.50 8.25 13.28
CA GLN A 117 7.51 9.04 14.00
C GLN A 117 8.63 8.19 14.60
N ALA A 118 8.32 6.95 15.00
CA ALA A 118 9.31 5.97 15.44
C ALA A 118 10.16 5.39 14.29
N ASN A 119 9.94 5.80 13.04
CA ASN A 119 10.61 5.29 11.84
C ASN A 119 10.49 3.76 11.67
N THR A 120 9.46 3.16 12.26
CA THR A 120 9.22 1.70 12.23
C THR A 120 9.21 1.11 10.81
N PRO A 121 8.64 1.78 9.78
CA PRO A 121 8.66 1.25 8.41
C PRO A 121 10.05 0.96 7.84
N LEU A 122 11.09 1.68 8.29
CA LEU A 122 12.45 1.54 7.76
C LEU A 122 13.05 0.15 8.04
N TYR A 123 12.63 -0.49 9.13
CA TYR A 123 13.03 -1.86 9.46
C TYR A 123 12.54 -2.89 8.42
N LEU A 124 11.55 -2.53 7.59
CA LEU A 124 10.99 -3.42 6.57
C LEU A 124 11.71 -3.32 5.22
N TYR A 125 12.49 -2.27 4.99
CA TYR A 125 13.10 -2.00 3.68
C TYR A 125 14.14 -3.06 3.28
N PRO A 126 14.95 -3.60 4.20
CA PRO A 126 15.81 -4.75 3.88
C PRO A 126 15.03 -5.95 3.32
N PHE A 127 13.81 -6.20 3.79
CA PHE A 127 12.96 -7.27 3.27
C PHE A 127 12.47 -6.98 1.85
N LEU A 128 12.08 -5.73 1.57
CA LEU A 128 11.65 -5.28 0.25
C LEU A 128 12.78 -5.29 -0.79
N HIS A 129 14.03 -5.16 -0.37
CA HIS A 129 15.19 -5.26 -1.25
C HIS A 129 15.49 -6.68 -1.76
N THR A 130 14.94 -7.71 -1.12
CA THR A 130 15.22 -9.11 -1.47
C THR A 130 14.73 -9.49 -2.86
N VAL A 131 15.47 -10.35 -3.55
CA VAL A 131 15.14 -10.80 -4.92
C VAL A 131 14.90 -12.31 -5.03
N SER A 132 15.18 -13.07 -3.97
CA SER A 132 14.92 -14.51 -3.97
C SER A 132 13.44 -14.81 -4.23
N LYS A 133 13.19 -15.75 -5.15
CA LYS A 133 11.85 -16.17 -5.58
C LYS A 133 11.31 -17.38 -4.80
N THR A 134 12.02 -17.84 -3.78
CA THR A 134 11.49 -18.91 -2.92
C THR A 134 10.26 -18.41 -2.16
N ARG A 135 9.31 -19.30 -1.88
CA ARG A 135 8.07 -18.99 -1.16
C ARG A 135 8.28 -18.21 0.16
N PRO A 136 9.27 -18.51 1.02
CA PRO A 136 9.52 -17.73 2.25
C PRO A 136 9.82 -16.25 1.98
N PHE A 137 10.62 -15.96 0.96
CA PHE A 137 10.98 -14.59 0.59
C PHE A 137 9.83 -13.84 -0.10
N GLU A 138 9.05 -14.51 -0.94
CA GLU A 138 7.86 -13.90 -1.54
C GLU A 138 6.81 -13.54 -0.48
N TYR A 139 6.59 -14.44 0.48
CA TYR A 139 5.65 -14.18 1.58
C TYR A 139 6.13 -13.06 2.50
N LEU A 140 7.43 -13.01 2.79
CA LEU A 140 8.04 -11.93 3.57
C LEU A 140 7.84 -10.57 2.90
N ARG A 141 8.11 -10.45 1.59
CA ARG A 141 7.91 -9.20 0.83
C ARG A 141 6.45 -8.79 0.80
N LEU A 142 5.55 -9.74 0.53
CA LEU A 142 4.11 -9.45 0.46
C LEU A 142 3.57 -8.92 1.79
N THR A 143 3.94 -9.55 2.91
CA THR A 143 3.51 -9.12 4.25
C THR A 143 4.11 -7.76 4.61
N SER A 144 5.38 -7.51 4.26
CA SER A 144 6.04 -6.21 4.46
C SER A 144 5.36 -5.09 3.67
N LEU A 145 5.03 -5.35 2.39
CA LEU A 145 4.23 -4.42 1.58
C LEU A 145 2.83 -4.20 2.16
N GLY A 146 2.25 -5.21 2.82
CA GLY A 146 0.97 -5.07 3.53
C GLY A 146 1.01 -4.01 4.62
N VAL A 147 2.13 -3.89 5.36
CA VAL A 147 2.32 -2.84 6.37
C VAL A 147 2.37 -1.46 5.72
N ILE A 148 3.17 -1.29 4.67
CA ILE A 148 3.27 -0.01 3.93
C ILE A 148 1.93 0.34 3.26
N GLY A 149 1.26 -0.65 2.70
CA GLY A 149 -0.06 -0.53 2.09
C GLY A 149 -1.13 -0.07 3.09
N ALA A 150 -1.04 -0.49 4.35
CA ALA A 150 -1.93 -0.03 5.41
C ALA A 150 -1.71 1.44 5.76
N LEU A 151 -0.46 1.92 5.79
CA LEU A 151 -0.13 3.33 6.03
C LEU A 151 -0.71 4.24 4.95
N VAL A 152 -0.49 3.92 3.68
CA VAL A 152 -0.95 4.77 2.56
C VAL A 152 -2.46 4.69 2.31
N LYS A 153 -3.17 3.77 2.99
CA LYS A 153 -4.62 3.61 2.82
C LYS A 153 -5.40 4.81 3.37
N THR A 154 -4.83 5.55 4.32
CA THR A 154 -5.51 6.68 4.99
C THR A 154 -5.39 8.01 4.28
N ASP A 155 -4.61 8.08 3.19
CA ASP A 155 -4.43 9.29 2.38
C ASP A 155 -3.85 10.48 3.18
N GLU A 156 -3.13 10.20 4.27
CA GLU A 156 -2.46 11.22 5.09
C GLU A 156 -1.18 11.73 4.42
N GLN A 157 -1.07 13.05 4.30
CA GLN A 157 0.08 13.69 3.65
C GLN A 157 1.40 13.44 4.39
N GLU A 158 1.38 13.34 5.73
CA GLU A 158 2.56 13.02 6.54
C GLU A 158 3.16 11.67 6.15
N VAL A 159 2.32 10.66 5.90
CA VAL A 159 2.74 9.33 5.43
C VAL A 159 3.39 9.43 4.05
N ILE A 160 2.79 10.17 3.12
CA ILE A 160 3.36 10.32 1.77
C ILE A 160 4.72 11.02 1.85
N ASN A 161 4.84 12.12 2.60
CA ASN A 161 6.09 12.85 2.77
C ASN A 161 7.19 11.97 3.37
N PHE A 162 6.86 11.19 4.41
CA PHE A 162 7.79 10.23 5.00
C PHE A 162 8.28 9.23 3.94
N LEU A 163 7.37 8.61 3.20
CA LEU A 163 7.69 7.61 2.18
C LEU A 163 8.54 8.17 1.03
N LEU A 164 8.30 9.42 0.62
CA LEU A 164 9.11 10.11 -0.38
C LEU A 164 10.54 10.36 0.15
N SER A 165 10.67 10.81 1.39
CA SER A 165 11.97 11.12 2.02
C SER A 165 12.84 9.88 2.29
N THR A 166 12.25 8.70 2.26
CA THR A 166 12.90 7.42 2.62
C THR A 166 13.13 6.49 1.42
N GLU A 167 12.82 6.94 0.20
CA GLU A 167 13.07 6.18 -1.04
C GLU A 167 12.23 4.89 -1.21
N ILE A 168 10.93 4.92 -0.84
CA ILE A 168 10.04 3.76 -1.09
C ILE A 168 9.82 3.49 -2.60
N ILE A 169 9.88 4.53 -3.45
CA ILE A 169 9.52 4.42 -4.87
C ILE A 169 10.43 3.43 -5.61
N PRO A 170 11.77 3.53 -5.53
CA PRO A 170 12.66 2.52 -6.12
C PRO A 170 12.35 1.08 -5.68
N LEU A 171 11.97 0.85 -4.42
CA LEU A 171 11.60 -0.46 -3.90
C LEU A 171 10.32 -0.97 -4.56
N CYS A 172 9.28 -0.13 -4.63
CA CYS A 172 8.02 -0.46 -5.29
C CYS A 172 8.25 -0.78 -6.77
N LEU A 173 9.02 0.04 -7.49
CA LEU A 173 9.30 -0.18 -8.93
C LEU A 173 10.02 -1.50 -9.19
N ARG A 174 11.01 -1.87 -8.36
CA ARG A 174 11.69 -3.17 -8.47
C ARG A 174 10.72 -4.34 -8.29
N ILE A 175 9.82 -4.25 -7.31
CA ILE A 175 8.82 -5.31 -7.05
C ILE A 175 7.77 -5.34 -8.16
N MET A 176 7.34 -4.19 -8.67
CA MET A 176 6.42 -4.06 -9.81
C MET A 176 6.98 -4.73 -11.07
N GLU A 177 8.30 -4.67 -11.28
CA GLU A 177 8.97 -5.31 -12.40
C GLU A 177 9.04 -6.84 -12.24
N ALA A 178 9.56 -7.32 -11.10
CA ALA A 178 10.03 -8.71 -10.96
C ALA A 178 9.32 -9.56 -9.88
N GLY A 179 8.37 -9.00 -9.13
CA GLY A 179 7.66 -9.68 -8.05
C GLY A 179 6.56 -10.65 -8.50
N SER A 180 5.95 -11.37 -7.54
CA SER A 180 4.73 -12.14 -7.77
C SER A 180 3.54 -11.23 -8.09
N GLU A 181 2.49 -11.75 -8.72
CA GLU A 181 1.30 -10.96 -9.08
C GLU A 181 0.71 -10.19 -7.88
N LEU A 182 0.60 -10.85 -6.72
CA LEU A 182 0.12 -10.21 -5.49
C LEU A 182 1.05 -9.09 -5.03
N SER A 183 2.37 -9.31 -5.05
CA SER A 183 3.35 -8.28 -4.65
C SER A 183 3.33 -7.10 -5.62
N LYS A 184 3.22 -7.36 -6.94
CA LYS A 184 3.06 -6.33 -7.96
C LYS A 184 1.79 -5.50 -7.72
N THR A 185 0.69 -6.15 -7.37
CA THR A 185 -0.59 -5.48 -7.07
C THR A 185 -0.45 -4.52 -5.88
N VAL A 186 0.12 -4.99 -4.77
CA VAL A 186 0.29 -4.14 -3.57
C VAL A 186 1.32 -3.02 -3.81
N ALA A 187 2.45 -3.30 -4.47
CA ALA A 187 3.45 -2.28 -4.80
C ALA A 187 2.88 -1.20 -5.75
N THR A 188 2.09 -1.59 -6.74
CA THR A 188 1.41 -0.65 -7.64
C THR A 188 0.34 0.15 -6.91
N PHE A 189 -0.38 -0.45 -5.97
CA PHE A 189 -1.32 0.26 -5.10
C PHE A 189 -0.61 1.34 -4.25
N ILE A 190 0.55 1.03 -3.67
CA ILE A 190 1.36 2.00 -2.92
C ILE A 190 1.80 3.14 -3.82
N LEU A 191 2.36 2.83 -5.01
CA LEU A 191 2.74 3.86 -5.98
C LEU A 191 1.54 4.71 -6.42
N GLN A 192 0.37 4.09 -6.62
CA GLN A 192 -0.86 4.80 -6.95
C GLN A 192 -1.22 5.80 -5.85
N LYS A 193 -1.18 5.40 -4.58
CA LYS A 193 -1.48 6.28 -3.45
C LYS A 193 -0.51 7.46 -3.37
N ILE A 194 0.78 7.23 -3.62
CA ILE A 194 1.77 8.31 -3.73
C ILE A 194 1.44 9.25 -4.89
N LEU A 195 1.11 8.73 -6.07
CA LEU A 195 0.73 9.56 -7.22
C LEU A 195 -0.54 10.38 -6.99
N LEU A 196 -1.50 9.85 -6.22
CA LEU A 196 -2.74 10.56 -5.92
C LEU A 196 -2.51 11.83 -5.11
N ASP A 197 -1.51 11.85 -4.25
CA ASP A 197 -1.07 13.05 -3.54
C ASP A 197 -0.36 14.05 -4.49
N GLU A 198 -0.59 15.34 -4.29
CA GLU A 198 0.03 16.40 -5.10
C GLU A 198 1.56 16.43 -4.92
N THR A 199 2.05 16.23 -3.71
CA THR A 199 3.49 16.20 -3.41
C THR A 199 4.14 15.01 -4.10
N GLY A 200 3.50 13.84 -4.05
CA GLY A 200 3.98 12.62 -4.70
C GLY A 200 3.98 12.71 -6.23
N LEU A 201 2.93 13.25 -6.84
CA LEU A 201 2.89 13.51 -8.28
C LEU A 201 4.01 14.46 -8.71
N ASN A 202 4.17 15.59 -8.01
CA ASN A 202 5.21 16.57 -8.31
C ASN A 202 6.61 15.99 -8.12
N TYR A 203 6.84 15.15 -7.11
CA TYR A 203 8.11 14.48 -6.87
C TYR A 203 8.50 13.54 -8.03
N ILE A 204 7.56 12.72 -8.50
CA ILE A 204 7.78 11.77 -9.60
C ILE A 204 8.01 12.52 -10.92
N CYS A 205 7.24 13.58 -11.18
CA CYS A 205 7.33 14.37 -12.40
C CYS A 205 8.39 15.49 -12.33
N GLN A 206 9.15 15.59 -11.24
CA GLN A 206 10.15 16.65 -11.03
C GLN A 206 11.27 16.58 -12.07
N THR A 207 11.79 15.37 -12.32
CA THR A 207 12.86 15.12 -13.28
C THR A 207 12.38 14.14 -14.35
N TYR A 208 12.94 14.28 -15.55
CA TYR A 208 12.65 13.37 -16.65
C TYR A 208 13.02 11.92 -16.30
N GLU A 209 14.14 11.72 -15.61
CA GLU A 209 14.62 10.38 -15.21
C GLU A 209 13.63 9.65 -14.29
N ARG A 210 13.11 10.33 -13.26
CA ARG A 210 12.13 9.73 -12.33
C ARG A 210 10.85 9.34 -13.05
N PHE A 211 10.29 10.26 -13.83
CA PHE A 211 9.11 10.00 -14.64
C PHE A 211 9.34 8.85 -15.63
N SER A 212 10.44 8.91 -16.40
CA SER A 212 10.77 7.94 -17.44
C SER A 212 10.93 6.53 -16.85
N HIS A 213 11.57 6.41 -15.68
CA HIS A 213 11.69 5.12 -15.00
C HIS A 213 10.32 4.56 -14.59
N VAL A 214 9.45 5.38 -13.98
CA VAL A 214 8.08 4.96 -13.62
C VAL A 214 7.29 4.54 -14.86
N ALA A 215 7.28 5.36 -15.91
CA ALA A 215 6.57 5.09 -17.16
C ALA A 215 7.08 3.81 -17.84
N MET A 216 8.40 3.58 -17.85
CA MET A 216 9.01 2.37 -18.40
C MET A 216 8.52 1.11 -17.66
N ILE A 217 8.51 1.12 -16.32
CA ILE A 217 8.06 -0.04 -15.53
C ILE A 217 6.56 -0.28 -15.74
N LEU A 218 5.72 0.76 -15.71
CA LEU A 218 4.30 0.63 -16.03
C LEU A 218 4.09 0.08 -17.45
N GLY A 219 4.90 0.50 -18.43
CA GLY A 219 4.86 -0.01 -19.80
C GLY A 219 5.18 -1.50 -19.88
N LYS A 220 6.25 -1.95 -19.22
CA LYS A 220 6.58 -3.39 -19.10
C LYS A 220 5.45 -4.19 -18.46
N MET A 221 4.79 -3.62 -17.45
CA MET A 221 3.64 -4.27 -16.80
C MET A 221 2.45 -4.40 -17.74
N VAL A 222 2.14 -3.38 -18.55
CA VAL A 222 1.07 -3.46 -19.56
C VAL A 222 1.36 -4.57 -20.58
N ILE A 223 2.61 -4.68 -21.05
CA ILE A 223 3.02 -5.76 -21.97
C ILE A 223 2.92 -7.14 -21.31
N SER A 224 3.19 -7.24 -20.01
CA SER A 224 2.98 -8.49 -19.26
C SER A 224 1.50 -8.82 -19.12
N LEU A 225 0.67 -7.82 -18.82
CA LEU A 225 -0.77 -7.95 -18.62
C LEU A 225 -1.52 -8.34 -19.90
N SER A 226 -1.00 -7.98 -21.08
CA SER A 226 -1.60 -8.41 -22.36
C SER A 226 -1.44 -9.91 -22.60
N LYS A 227 -0.44 -10.55 -21.99
CA LYS A 227 -0.19 -11.99 -22.05
C LYS A 227 -0.92 -12.74 -20.94
N GLU A 228 -0.85 -12.22 -19.72
CA GLU A 228 -1.46 -12.81 -18.53
C GLU A 228 -2.31 -11.75 -17.83
N GLN A 229 -3.63 -11.81 -18.07
CA GLN A 229 -4.54 -10.76 -17.63
C GLN A 229 -4.80 -10.82 -16.12
N SER A 230 -4.60 -9.69 -15.44
CA SER A 230 -5.01 -9.49 -14.06
C SER A 230 -5.78 -8.17 -13.93
N ALA A 231 -7.10 -8.27 -13.74
CA ALA A 231 -7.97 -7.09 -13.63
C ALA A 231 -7.59 -6.18 -12.46
N ARG A 232 -7.18 -6.77 -11.32
CA ARG A 232 -6.77 -6.04 -10.12
C ARG A 232 -5.52 -5.22 -10.37
N LEU A 233 -4.51 -5.82 -11.00
CA LEU A 233 -3.27 -5.12 -11.33
C LEU A 233 -3.49 -4.04 -12.40
N LEU A 234 -4.22 -4.39 -13.46
CA LEU A 234 -4.54 -3.46 -14.56
C LEU A 234 -5.25 -2.20 -14.06
N LYS A 235 -6.19 -2.35 -13.12
CA LYS A 235 -6.88 -1.24 -12.47
C LYS A 235 -5.91 -0.21 -11.87
N HIS A 236 -4.92 -0.68 -11.11
CA HIS A 236 -3.92 0.21 -10.50
C HIS A 236 -2.99 0.83 -11.54
N VAL A 237 -2.58 0.07 -12.56
CA VAL A 237 -1.74 0.57 -13.67
C VAL A 237 -2.45 1.70 -14.42
N ILE A 238 -3.71 1.51 -14.81
CA ILE A 238 -4.50 2.53 -15.50
C ILE A 238 -4.67 3.77 -14.60
N ARG A 239 -4.91 3.58 -13.30
CA ARG A 239 -5.08 4.70 -12.37
C ARG A 239 -3.79 5.51 -12.18
N CYS A 240 -2.62 4.86 -12.23
CA CYS A 240 -1.32 5.53 -12.22
C CYS A 240 -1.12 6.38 -13.48
N TYR A 241 -1.34 5.80 -14.67
CA TYR A 241 -1.24 6.56 -15.93
C TYR A 241 -2.20 7.74 -15.99
N LEU A 242 -3.46 7.55 -15.57
CA LEU A 242 -4.45 8.63 -15.49
C LEU A 242 -3.92 9.77 -14.62
N ARG A 243 -3.39 9.46 -13.43
CA ARG A 243 -2.86 10.48 -12.52
C ARG A 243 -1.61 11.17 -13.07
N LEU A 244 -0.71 10.43 -13.72
CA LEU A 244 0.45 11.01 -14.39
C LEU A 244 0.03 11.99 -15.49
N SER A 245 -1.07 11.74 -16.18
CA SER A 245 -1.60 12.65 -17.21
C SER A 245 -2.10 14.00 -16.67
N ASP A 246 -2.29 14.14 -15.35
CA ASP A 246 -2.66 15.43 -14.75
C ASP A 246 -1.48 16.41 -14.79
N ASN A 247 -0.23 15.92 -14.75
CA ASN A 247 0.96 16.76 -14.88
C ASN A 247 1.23 17.09 -16.36
N PRO A 248 1.37 18.38 -16.75
CA PRO A 248 1.54 18.77 -18.15
C PRO A 248 2.77 18.17 -18.84
N ARG A 249 3.91 18.07 -18.12
CA ARG A 249 5.17 17.53 -18.68
C ARG A 249 5.07 16.02 -18.89
N ALA A 250 4.51 15.31 -17.92
CA ALA A 250 4.27 13.87 -18.04
C ALA A 250 3.23 13.57 -19.12
N ARG A 251 2.16 14.38 -19.23
CA ARG A 251 1.14 14.26 -20.29
C ARG A 251 1.76 14.32 -21.68
N GLU A 252 2.64 15.29 -21.93
CA GLU A 252 3.34 15.41 -23.22
C GLU A 252 4.15 14.15 -23.54
N ALA A 253 4.95 13.67 -22.59
CA ALA A 253 5.74 12.46 -22.78
C ALA A 253 4.87 11.22 -22.97
N LEU A 254 3.75 11.11 -22.25
CA LEU A 254 2.80 10.00 -22.37
C LEU A 254 2.14 9.93 -23.76
N ARG A 255 1.96 11.06 -24.47
CA ARG A 255 1.48 11.00 -25.87
C ARG A 255 2.39 10.16 -26.76
N GLN A 256 3.69 10.16 -26.47
CA GLN A 256 4.71 9.45 -27.25
C GLN A 256 4.96 8.04 -26.73
N CYS A 257 4.84 7.79 -25.42
CA CYS A 257 5.25 6.54 -24.79
C CYS A 257 4.12 5.69 -24.18
N LEU A 258 2.85 6.09 -24.26
CA LEU A 258 1.74 5.25 -23.77
C LEU A 258 1.69 3.93 -24.57
N PRO A 259 1.68 2.76 -23.91
CA PRO A 259 1.61 1.47 -24.58
C PRO A 259 0.35 1.31 -25.46
N ASP A 260 0.51 0.75 -26.65
CA ASP A 260 -0.59 0.63 -27.62
C ASP A 260 -1.70 -0.32 -27.15
N GLN A 261 -1.39 -1.29 -26.27
CA GLN A 261 -2.39 -2.18 -25.66
C GLN A 261 -3.42 -1.44 -24.78
N LEU A 262 -3.11 -0.21 -24.34
CA LEU A 262 -4.06 0.65 -23.65
C LEU A 262 -4.90 1.52 -24.61
N LYS A 263 -4.49 1.63 -25.88
CA LYS A 263 -5.19 2.39 -26.92
C LYS A 263 -6.10 1.50 -27.78
N ASP A 264 -5.76 0.23 -27.89
CA ASP A 264 -6.52 -0.76 -28.66
C ASP A 264 -7.52 -1.55 -27.80
N ASN A 265 -8.08 -2.62 -28.37
CA ASN A 265 -9.08 -3.47 -27.71
C ASN A 265 -8.48 -4.63 -26.88
N THR A 266 -7.16 -4.64 -26.61
CA THR A 266 -6.46 -5.73 -25.89
C THR A 266 -7.13 -6.07 -24.55
N PHE A 267 -7.51 -5.04 -23.78
CA PHE A 267 -8.12 -5.23 -22.45
C PHE A 267 -9.65 -5.14 -22.44
N ALA A 268 -10.32 -5.10 -23.60
CA ALA A 268 -11.77 -4.88 -23.67
C ALA A 268 -12.58 -5.93 -22.90
N MET A 269 -12.15 -7.21 -22.96
CA MET A 269 -12.80 -8.30 -22.22
C MET A 269 -12.54 -8.21 -20.71
N CYS A 270 -11.30 -7.91 -20.31
CA CYS A 270 -10.91 -7.75 -18.90
C CYS A 270 -11.68 -6.61 -18.21
N LEU A 271 -11.95 -5.53 -18.96
CA LEU A 271 -12.61 -4.31 -18.48
C LEU A 271 -14.14 -4.32 -18.65
N LYS A 272 -14.73 -5.40 -19.16
CA LYS A 272 -16.17 -5.44 -19.49
C LYS A 272 -17.06 -5.15 -18.28
N GLU A 273 -16.69 -5.69 -17.12
CA GLU A 273 -17.46 -5.57 -15.88
C GLU A 273 -16.98 -4.41 -14.97
N ASP A 274 -15.72 -3.98 -15.12
CA ASP A 274 -15.16 -2.88 -14.33
C ASP A 274 -15.40 -1.51 -15.01
N LYS A 275 -16.61 -0.99 -14.81
CA LYS A 275 -17.01 0.34 -15.32
C LYS A 275 -16.10 1.46 -14.85
N SER A 276 -15.55 1.36 -13.63
CA SER A 276 -14.68 2.40 -13.05
C SER A 276 -13.36 2.50 -13.80
N THR A 277 -12.70 1.35 -14.00
CA THR A 277 -11.42 1.29 -14.70
C THR A 277 -11.58 1.63 -16.18
N LYS A 278 -12.69 1.22 -16.81
CA LYS A 278 -13.02 1.61 -18.19
C LYS A 278 -13.17 3.14 -18.33
N HIS A 279 -13.87 3.78 -17.40
CA HIS A 279 -14.00 5.24 -17.37
C HIS A 279 -12.65 5.93 -17.20
N TRP A 280 -11.80 5.44 -16.30
CA TRP A 280 -10.44 5.97 -16.10
C TRP A 280 -9.58 5.86 -17.35
N LEU A 281 -9.66 4.74 -18.07
CA LEU A 281 -8.93 4.57 -19.33
C LEU A 281 -9.42 5.56 -20.40
N SER A 282 -10.74 5.72 -20.55
CA SER A 282 -11.30 6.71 -21.49
C SER A 282 -10.88 8.14 -21.14
N GLN A 283 -10.86 8.51 -19.85
CA GLN A 283 -10.41 9.83 -19.41
C GLN A 283 -8.91 10.04 -19.65
N LEU A 284 -8.08 9.01 -19.45
CA LEU A 284 -6.66 9.05 -19.77
C LEU A 284 -6.45 9.36 -21.26
N LEU A 285 -7.12 8.62 -22.15
CA LEU A 285 -7.00 8.85 -23.60
C LEU A 285 -7.45 10.27 -23.98
N LYS A 286 -8.57 10.74 -23.42
CA LYS A 286 -9.06 12.11 -23.61
C LYS A 286 -8.06 13.17 -23.14
N ASN A 287 -7.40 12.95 -22.00
CA ASN A 287 -6.37 13.88 -21.50
C ASN A 287 -5.20 14.00 -22.49
N LEU A 288 -4.82 12.89 -23.15
CA LEU A 288 -3.73 12.88 -24.13
C LEU A 288 -4.12 13.49 -25.48
N GLU A 289 -5.40 13.44 -25.86
CA GLU A 289 -5.93 14.09 -27.07
C GLU A 289 -6.02 15.63 -26.93
N SER A 290 -6.20 16.14 -25.71
CA SER A 290 -6.28 17.59 -25.49
C SER A 290 -4.98 18.29 -25.92
N ALA A 291 -5.09 19.22 -26.87
CA ALA A 291 -3.96 20.01 -27.38
C ALA A 291 -3.31 20.83 -26.24
N PRO A 292 -2.01 21.15 -26.32
CA PRO A 292 -1.41 22.07 -25.38
C PRO A 292 -2.19 23.39 -25.43
N VAL A 293 -2.59 23.91 -24.27
CA VAL A 293 -3.02 25.30 -24.15
C VAL A 293 -1.80 26.12 -24.56
N THR A 294 -1.76 26.58 -25.80
CA THR A 294 -0.87 27.63 -26.23
C THR A 294 -1.07 28.78 -25.26
N GLU A 295 -0.08 29.08 -24.44
CA GLU A 295 0.04 30.40 -23.80
C GLU A 295 -0.12 31.41 -24.94
N GLU A 296 -1.27 32.08 -24.97
CA GLU A 296 -1.50 33.18 -25.87
C GLU A 296 -0.34 34.16 -25.69
N ARG A 297 0.44 34.30 -26.76
CA ARG A 297 1.43 35.35 -26.91
C ARG A 297 0.74 36.65 -26.50
N LEU A 298 1.18 37.23 -25.38
CA LEU A 298 1.02 38.64 -25.10
C LEU A 298 1.78 39.41 -26.18
N THR A 299 1.17 39.53 -27.36
CA THR A 299 1.54 40.55 -28.33
C THR A 299 1.07 41.86 -27.72
N TYR A 300 1.96 42.53 -26.99
CA TYR A 300 1.79 43.94 -26.68
C TYR A 300 1.72 44.70 -28.02
N PRO A 301 0.64 45.46 -28.29
CA PRO A 301 0.68 46.41 -29.38
C PRO A 301 1.69 47.50 -29.03
N MET A 302 2.71 47.67 -29.87
CA MET A 302 3.56 48.86 -29.82
C MET A 302 2.70 50.08 -30.14
N GLN A 303 2.61 51.00 -29.19
CA GLN A 303 2.35 52.41 -29.40
C GLN A 303 3.37 53.21 -28.60
#